data_AF-A0A257V858-F1
#
_entry.id   AF-A0A257V858-F1
#
_cell.length_a   1.000
_cell.length_b   1.000
_cell.length_c   1.000
_cell.angle_alpha   90.00
_cell.angle_beta   90.00
_cell.angle_gamma   90.00
#
_symmetry.space_group_name_H-M   'P 1'
#
loop_
_entity.id
_entity.type
_entity.pdbx_description
1 polymer ?
#
loop_
_entity_poly.entity_id
_entity_poly.type
_entity_poly.pdbx_seq_one_letter_code
_entity_poly.pdbx_strand_id
1 'polypeptide(L)' 'VAHVLGLRKEVAAVPALAARAHETGDIYLCLECLEALVRIGTPEAWEAVASFSSDPRRTVAARATVLLARRRAPFEE' A
#
# COMPACT_ATOMS: atom_id res chain seq x y z
N VAL A 1 9.99 -10.34 -1.85
CA VAL A 1 10.82 -9.13 -2.05
C VAL A 1 10.14 -7.88 -1.48
N ALA A 2 8.86 -7.61 -1.79
CA ALA A 2 8.09 -6.49 -1.21
C ALA A 2 8.08 -6.46 0.33
N HIS A 3 7.97 -7.64 0.98
CA HIS A 3 7.99 -7.76 2.45
C HIS A 3 9.30 -7.25 3.11
N VAL A 4 10.46 -7.46 2.46
CA VAL A 4 11.77 -7.06 3.01
C VAL A 4 11.99 -5.54 2.86
N LEU A 5 11.50 -4.94 1.77
CA LEU A 5 11.58 -3.49 1.55
C LEU A 5 10.66 -2.71 2.50
N GLY A 6 9.45 -3.24 2.76
CA GLY A 6 8.55 -2.69 3.78
C GLY A 6 9.12 -2.81 5.21
N LEU A 7 9.94 -3.83 5.50
CA LEU A 7 10.65 -3.97 6.79
C LEU A 7 11.83 -3.00 6.96
N ARG A 8 12.49 -2.61 5.87
CA ARG A 8 13.65 -1.72 5.88
C ARG A 8 13.30 -0.22 5.94
N LYS A 9 12.01 0.14 5.81
CA LYS A 9 11.55 1.55 5.69
C LYS A 9 12.33 2.35 4.64
N GLU A 10 12.71 1.72 3.54
CA GLU A 10 13.37 2.42 2.44
C GLU A 10 12.36 3.30 1.71
N VAL A 11 12.35 4.58 2.05
CA VAL A 11 11.50 5.61 1.40
C VAL A 11 11.72 5.63 -0.13
N ALA A 12 12.93 5.32 -0.58
CA ALA A 12 13.27 5.19 -2.00
C ALA A 12 12.50 4.05 -2.72
N ALA A 13 11.94 3.08 -1.99
CA ALA A 13 11.17 1.98 -2.56
C ALA A 13 9.70 2.35 -2.83
N VAL A 14 9.19 3.48 -2.31
CA VAL A 14 7.80 3.93 -2.52
C VAL A 14 7.40 3.98 -3.99
N PRO A 15 8.12 4.67 -4.90
CA PRO A 15 7.74 4.71 -6.31
C PRO A 15 7.81 3.34 -6.98
N ALA A 16 8.78 2.50 -6.61
CA ALA A 16 8.92 1.15 -7.16
C ALA A 16 7.77 0.22 -6.71
N LEU A 17 7.36 0.30 -5.43
CA LEU A 17 6.22 -0.46 -4.89
C LEU A 17 4.89 -0.02 -5.51
N ALA A 18 4.70 1.30 -5.68
CA ALA A 18 3.50 1.84 -6.33
C ALA A 18 3.41 1.40 -7.80
N ALA A 19 4.51 1.51 -8.56
CA ALA A 19 4.57 1.03 -9.94
C ALA A 19 4.27 -0.46 -10.03
N ARG A 20 4.90 -1.29 -9.18
CA ARG A 20 4.65 -2.73 -9.13
C ARG A 20 3.20 -3.08 -8.76
N ALA A 21 2.58 -2.33 -7.85
CA ALA A 21 1.18 -2.52 -7.47
C ALA A 21 0.20 -2.21 -8.64
N HIS A 22 0.57 -1.28 -9.53
CA HIS A 22 -0.18 -0.97 -10.74
C HIS A 22 0.05 -1.97 -11.87
N GLU A 23 1.29 -2.40 -12.07
CA GLU A 23 1.64 -3.34 -13.14
C GLU A 23 1.23 -4.78 -12.84
N THR A 24 1.10 -5.15 -11.57
CA THR A 24 0.72 -6.52 -11.19
C THR A 24 -0.77 -6.77 -11.43
N GLY A 25 -1.06 -7.79 -12.24
CA GLY A 25 -2.41 -8.37 -12.33
C GLY A 25 -2.76 -9.26 -11.13
N ASP A 26 -1.75 -9.68 -10.35
CA ASP A 26 -1.94 -10.52 -9.17
C ASP A 26 -2.47 -9.69 -8.00
N ILE A 27 -3.64 -10.09 -7.49
CA ILE A 27 -4.32 -9.39 -6.40
C ILE A 27 -3.48 -9.46 -5.12
N TYR A 28 -2.92 -10.62 -4.78
CA TYR A 28 -2.16 -10.81 -3.55
C TYR A 28 -0.89 -9.98 -3.54
N LEU A 29 -0.16 -9.94 -4.66
CA LEU A 29 1.03 -9.10 -4.79
C LEU A 29 0.69 -7.61 -4.68
N CYS A 30 -0.45 -7.19 -5.22
CA CYS A 30 -0.94 -5.82 -5.08
C CYS A 30 -1.20 -5.47 -3.60
N LEU A 31 -1.92 -6.35 -2.87
CA LEU A 31 -2.22 -6.14 -1.46
C LEU A 31 -0.96 -6.07 -0.59
N GLU A 32 0.02 -6.94 -0.85
CA GLU A 32 1.33 -6.92 -0.16
C GLU A 32 2.08 -5.61 -0.40
N CYS A 33 2.02 -5.06 -1.63
CA CYS A 33 2.63 -3.76 -1.93
C CYS A 33 1.91 -2.63 -1.18
N LEU A 34 0.58 -2.66 -1.10
CA LEU A 34 -0.19 -1.68 -0.33
C LEU A 34 0.14 -1.73 1.15
N GLU A 35 0.28 -2.93 1.74
CA GLU A 35 0.71 -3.07 3.13
C GLU A 35 2.14 -2.57 3.35
N ALA A 36 3.05 -2.83 2.42
CA ALA A 36 4.41 -2.29 2.49
C ALA A 36 4.42 -0.76 2.44
N LEU A 37 3.62 -0.13 1.56
CA LEU A 37 3.47 1.33 1.48
C LEU A 37 2.92 1.92 2.78
N VAL A 38 1.89 1.30 3.36
CA VAL A 38 1.35 1.71 4.66
C VAL A 38 2.39 1.62 5.78
N ARG A 39 3.22 0.57 5.78
CA ARG A 39 4.30 0.40 6.75
C ARG A 39 5.42 1.43 6.60
N ILE A 40 5.69 1.90 5.38
CA ILE A 40 6.64 2.99 5.12
C ILE A 40 6.11 4.30 5.73
N GLY A 41 4.82 4.59 5.54
CA GLY A 41 4.12 5.64 6.26
C GLY A 41 4.44 7.08 5.85
N THR A 42 5.15 7.29 4.74
CA THR A 42 5.42 8.62 4.15
C THR A 42 4.20 9.17 3.43
N PRO A 43 4.05 10.51 3.29
CA PRO A 43 2.91 11.09 2.57
C PRO A 43 2.78 10.54 1.15
N GLU A 44 3.88 10.38 0.41
CA GLU A 44 3.83 9.80 -0.95
C GLU A 44 3.31 8.35 -0.96
N ALA A 45 3.65 7.55 0.05
CA ALA A 45 3.17 6.17 0.16
C ALA A 45 1.66 6.12 0.43
N TRP A 46 1.15 7.05 1.22
CA TRP A 46 -0.29 7.17 1.49
C TRP A 46 -1.07 7.66 0.27
N GLU A 47 -0.50 8.61 -0.50
CA GLU A 47 -1.10 9.03 -1.77
C GLU A 47 -1.17 7.86 -2.76
N ALA A 48 -0.11 7.07 -2.86
CA ALA A 48 -0.11 5.86 -3.68
C ALA A 48 -1.24 4.90 -3.25
N VAL A 49 -1.39 4.61 -1.95
CA VAL A 49 -2.47 3.75 -1.44
C VAL A 49 -3.86 4.34 -1.73
N ALA A 50 -4.01 5.67 -1.65
CA ALA A 50 -5.27 6.35 -1.97
C ALA A 50 -5.68 6.19 -3.44
N SER A 51 -4.73 6.18 -4.37
CA SER A 51 -5.02 5.91 -5.79
C SER A 51 -5.64 4.52 -6.02
N PHE A 52 -5.36 3.54 -5.16
CA PHE A 52 -5.95 2.20 -5.25
C PHE A 52 -7.36 2.08 -4.66
N SER A 53 -7.88 3.10 -3.95
CA SER A 53 -9.25 3.09 -3.43
C SER A 53 -10.32 3.06 -4.53
N SER A 54 -9.97 3.45 -5.75
CA SER A 54 -10.84 3.40 -6.93
C SER A 54 -10.41 2.33 -7.95
N ASP A 55 -9.57 1.36 -7.53
CA ASP A 55 -9.13 0.28 -8.40
C ASP A 55 -10.32 -0.59 -8.85
N PRO A 56 -10.39 -1.02 -10.13
CA PRO A 56 -11.49 -1.84 -10.64
C PRO A 56 -11.61 -3.19 -9.91
N ARG A 57 -10.52 -3.66 -9.30
CA ARG A 57 -10.52 -4.88 -8.48
C ARG A 57 -11.12 -4.54 -7.11
N ARG A 58 -12.37 -4.93 -6.90
CA ARG A 58 -13.14 -4.67 -5.65
C ARG A 58 -12.36 -5.02 -4.39
N THR A 59 -11.61 -6.13 -4.40
CA THR A 59 -10.77 -6.58 -3.28
C THR A 59 -9.65 -5.58 -2.96
N VAL A 60 -8.98 -5.06 -4.00
CA VAL A 60 -7.89 -4.08 -3.87
C VAL A 60 -8.44 -2.75 -3.37
N ALA A 61 -9.53 -2.26 -3.97
CA ALA A 61 -10.20 -1.03 -3.54
C ALA A 61 -10.69 -1.09 -2.08
N ALA A 62 -11.32 -2.19 -1.69
CA ALA A 62 -11.76 -2.42 -0.32
C ALA A 62 -10.56 -2.44 0.65
N ARG A 63 -9.48 -3.15 0.30
CA ARG A 63 -8.28 -3.21 1.14
C ARG A 63 -7.61 -1.85 1.29
N ALA A 64 -7.44 -1.10 0.20
CA ALA A 64 -6.89 0.25 0.21
C ALA A 64 -7.70 1.18 1.12
N THR A 65 -9.03 1.11 1.03
CA THR A 65 -9.94 1.89 1.88
C THR A 65 -9.78 1.56 3.37
N VAL A 66 -9.71 0.28 3.72
CA VAL A 66 -9.46 -0.17 5.10
C VAL A 66 -8.09 0.32 5.59
N LEU A 67 -7.07 0.22 4.77
CA LEU A 67 -5.71 0.66 5.09
C LEU A 67 -5.65 2.18 5.36
N LEU A 68 -6.35 2.99 4.56
CA LEU A 68 -6.46 4.44 4.79
C LEU A 68 -7.28 4.76 6.04
N ALA A 69 -8.32 3.98 6.35
CA ALA A 69 -9.09 4.14 7.58
C ALA A 69 -8.22 3.86 8.83
N ARG A 70 -7.31 2.87 8.77
CA ARG A 70 -6.35 2.58 9.85
C ARG A 70 -5.38 3.72 10.12
N ARG A 71 -5.08 4.58 9.14
CA ARG A 71 -4.30 5.83 9.36
C ARG A 71 -5.04 6.81 10.28
N ARG A 72 -6.37 6.81 10.23
CA ARG A 72 -7.25 7.73 10.98
C ARG A 72 -7.57 7.24 12.39
N ALA A 73 -7.42 5.94 12.66
CA ALA A 73 -7.47 5.41 14.00
C ALA A 73 -6.05 5.44 14.59
N PRO A 74 -5.76 6.21 15.66
CA PRO A 74 -4.56 5.93 16.44
C PRO A 74 -4.66 4.48 16.90
N PHE A 75 -3.61 3.69 16.68
CA PHE A 75 -3.48 2.36 17.26
C PHE A 75 -3.68 2.49 18.77
N GLU A 76 -4.81 2.05 19.31
CA GLU A 76 -4.87 1.57 20.69
C GLU A 76 -4.36 0.12 20.65
N GLU A 77 -3.31 -0.11 21.42
CA GLU A 77 -2.53 -1.36 21.57
C GLU A 77 -3.33 -2.53 22.13
#